data_AF-A0A2W5G9E3-F1
#
_entry.id   AF-A0A2W5G9E3-F1
#
_cell.length_a   1.000
_cell.length_b   1.000
_cell.length_c   1.000
_cell.angle_alpha   90.00
_cell.angle_beta   90.00
_cell.angle_gamma   90.00
#
_symmetry.space_group_name_H-M   'P 1'
#
loop_
_entity.id
_entity.type
_entity.pdbx_description
1 polymer ?
#
loop_
_entity_poly.entity_id
_entity_poly.type
_entity_poly.pdbx_seq_one_letter_code
_entity_poly.pdbx_strand_id
1 'polypeptide(L)'
;MEHKINNLLDTLSGIDGVLGVALIDNTIKEIVHSKNINDRFGFLSTGMSDIIRANIKFSKLSAQQKTMEDILITYSDDIFLLKQVPEA
;
A
#
# COMPACT_ATOMS: atom_id res chain seq x y z
N MET A 1 -11.47 0.34 -15.33
CA MET A 1 -10.96 0.27 -13.94
C MET A 1 -9.74 1.18 -13.78
N GLU A 2 -8.80 1.12 -14.73
CA GLU A 2 -7.59 1.96 -14.83
C GLU A 2 -7.83 3.47 -14.62
N HIS A 3 -8.83 4.08 -15.28
CA HIS A 3 -9.19 5.48 -15.05
C HIS A 3 -9.59 5.81 -13.60
N LYS A 4 -10.24 4.89 -12.88
CA LYS A 4 -10.61 5.12 -11.48
C LYS A 4 -9.39 5.06 -10.57
N ILE A 5 -8.48 4.11 -10.83
CA ILE A 5 -7.22 3.95 -10.09
C ILE A 5 -6.34 5.20 -10.28
N ASN A 6 -6.20 5.67 -11.52
CA ASN A 6 -5.39 6.87 -11.81
C ASN A 6 -5.97 8.11 -11.13
N ASN A 7 -7.28 8.32 -11.18
CA ASN A 7 -7.92 9.44 -10.47
C ASN A 7 -7.73 9.36 -8.95
N LEU A 8 -7.79 8.16 -8.37
CA LEU A 8 -7.53 7.96 -6.95
C LEU A 8 -6.09 8.31 -6.59
N LEU A 9 -5.11 7.81 -7.35
CA LEU A 9 -3.70 8.11 -7.13
C LEU A 9 -3.41 9.61 -7.30
N ASP A 10 -3.99 10.27 -8.30
CA ASP A 10 -3.86 11.71 -8.49
C ASP A 10 -4.41 12.48 -7.29
N THR A 11 -5.60 12.12 -6.81
CA THR A 11 -6.23 12.74 -5.64
C THR A 11 -5.37 12.58 -4.38
N LEU A 12 -4.89 11.36 -4.12
CA LEU A 12 -4.06 11.09 -2.94
C LEU A 12 -2.69 11.77 -3.03
N SER A 13 -2.10 11.84 -4.22
CA SER A 13 -0.81 12.53 -4.44
C SER A 13 -0.90 14.05 -4.23
N GLY A 14 -2.10 14.63 -4.28
CA GLY A 14 -2.34 16.05 -4.04
C GLY A 14 -2.54 16.42 -2.56
N ILE A 15 -2.54 15.44 -1.65
CA ILE A 15 -2.63 15.72 -0.21
C ILE A 15 -1.30 16.29 0.28
N ASP A 16 -1.36 17.39 1.04
CA ASP A 16 -0.16 18.02 1.60
C ASP A 16 0.63 17.04 2.48
N GLY A 17 1.95 17.00 2.29
CA GLY A 17 2.85 16.06 2.94
C GLY A 17 2.94 14.65 2.32
N VAL A 18 2.15 14.31 1.29
CA VAL A 18 2.29 13.02 0.59
C VAL A 18 3.44 13.08 -0.41
N LEU A 19 4.48 12.28 -0.16
CA LEU A 19 5.66 12.21 -1.02
C LEU A 19 5.42 11.35 -2.27
N GLY A 20 4.56 10.33 -2.17
CA GLY A 20 4.23 9.46 -3.28
C GLY A 20 3.18 8.43 -2.91
N VAL A 21 2.51 7.90 -3.92
CA VAL A 21 1.45 6.89 -3.78
C VAL A 21 1.62 5.79 -4.81
N ALA A 22 1.36 4.56 -4.39
CA ALA A 22 1.48 3.39 -5.24
C ALA A 22 0.35 2.40 -4.95
N LEU A 23 -0.12 1.75 -6.01
CA LEU A 23 -0.89 0.53 -5.92
C LEU A 23 0.05 -0.65 -6.08
N ILE A 24 0.10 -1.51 -5.06
CA ILE A 24 0.92 -2.71 -5.03
C ILE A 24 0.00 -3.92 -5.25
N ASP A 25 0.32 -4.75 -6.24
CA ASP A 25 -0.27 -6.07 -6.33
C ASP A 25 0.48 -6.99 -5.35
N ASN A 26 -0.18 -7.32 -4.25
CA ASN A 26 0.39 -8.15 -3.19
C ASN A 26 0.61 -9.62 -3.61
N THR A 27 0.04 -10.08 -4.73
CA THR A 27 0.25 -11.44 -5.25
C THR A 27 1.61 -11.57 -5.90
N ILE A 28 1.94 -10.64 -6.80
CA ILE A 28 3.22 -10.59 -7.52
C ILE A 28 4.28 -9.72 -6.82
N LYS A 29 3.89 -8.95 -5.81
CA LYS A 29 4.73 -8.03 -5.01
C LYS A 29 5.30 -6.84 -5.79
N GLU A 30 4.59 -6.39 -6.82
CA GLU A 30 5.04 -5.31 -7.70
C GLU A 30 4.13 -4.08 -7.61
N ILE A 31 4.71 -2.90 -7.87
CA ILE A 31 3.95 -1.67 -8.07
C ILE A 31 3.31 -1.72 -9.46
N VAL A 32 1.99 -1.77 -9.51
CA VAL A 32 1.24 -1.82 -10.78
C VAL A 32 0.86 -0.43 -11.28
N HIS A 33 0.69 0.54 -10.37
CA HIS A 33 0.43 1.95 -10.70
C HIS A 33 1.09 2.82 -9.63
N SER A 34 1.62 3.99 -10.01
CA SER A 34 2.17 4.93 -9.03
C SER A 34 2.13 6.38 -9.49
N LYS A 35 2.25 7.29 -8.52
CA LYS A 35 2.40 8.72 -8.73
C LYS A 35 3.45 9.27 -7.78
N ASN A 36 4.37 10.07 -8.30
CA ASN A 36 5.50 10.68 -7.57
C ASN A 36 6.44 9.66 -6.90
N ILE A 37 6.41 8.40 -7.35
CA ILE A 37 7.33 7.36 -6.93
C ILE A 37 8.46 7.24 -7.95
N ASN A 38 9.70 7.22 -7.49
CA ASN A 38 10.87 6.96 -8.32
C ASN A 38 11.34 5.49 -8.19
N ASP A 39 12.25 5.05 -9.07
CA ASP A 39 12.75 3.67 -9.12
C ASP A 39 13.37 3.18 -7.80
N ARG A 40 13.81 4.10 -6.93
CA ARG A 40 14.36 3.74 -5.62
C ARG A 40 13.31 3.11 -4.71
N PHE A 41 12.02 3.32 -4.92
CA PHE A 41 10.98 2.72 -4.09
C PHE A 41 10.57 1.32 -4.57
N GLY A 42 11.11 0.83 -5.69
CA GLY A 42 10.78 -0.50 -6.22
C GLY A 42 11.08 -1.64 -5.24
N PHE A 43 12.14 -1.53 -4.43
CA PHE A 43 12.44 -2.54 -3.41
C PHE A 43 11.42 -2.54 -2.25
N LEU A 44 10.77 -1.41 -1.99
CA LEU A 44 9.80 -1.29 -0.90
C LEU A 44 8.54 -2.11 -1.18
N SER A 45 8.14 -2.29 -2.44
CA SER A 45 6.94 -3.07 -2.78
C SER A 45 7.00 -4.50 -2.24
N THR A 46 8.18 -5.12 -2.29
CA THR A 46 8.41 -6.46 -1.78
C THR A 46 8.27 -6.49 -0.25
N GLY A 47 8.95 -5.57 0.44
CA GLY A 47 8.89 -5.47 1.91
C GLY A 47 7.49 -5.14 2.42
N MET A 48 6.80 -4.18 1.81
CA MET A 48 5.43 -3.80 2.16
C MET A 48 4.45 -4.96 1.92
N SER A 49 4.62 -5.72 0.83
CA SER A 49 3.83 -6.93 0.57
C SER A 49 4.05 -8.00 1.64
N ASP A 50 5.28 -8.21 2.10
CA ASP A 50 5.58 -9.17 3.17
C ASP A 50 4.95 -8.76 4.50
N ILE A 51 4.96 -7.47 4.83
CA ILE A 51 4.26 -6.92 6.00
C ILE A 51 2.75 -7.18 5.90
N ILE A 52 2.13 -6.89 4.75
CA ILE A 52 0.70 -7.17 4.51
C ILE A 52 0.39 -8.65 4.70
N ARG A 53 1.17 -9.54 4.08
CA ARG A 53 0.98 -11.00 4.18
C ARG A 53 1.12 -11.51 5.62
N ALA A 54 2.10 -11.01 6.36
CA ALA A 54 2.29 -11.37 7.76
C ALA A 54 1.09 -10.95 8.61
N ASN A 55 0.58 -9.73 8.42
CA ASN A 55 -0.59 -9.22 9.12
C ASN A 55 -1.87 -9.99 8.76
N ILE A 56 -2.10 -10.32 7.49
CA ILE A 56 -3.23 -11.17 7.06
C ILE A 56 -3.15 -12.55 7.74
N LYS A 57 -1.95 -13.15 7.78
CA LYS A 57 -1.75 -14.46 8.44
C LYS A 57 -2.03 -14.38 9.94
N PHE A 58 -1.52 -13.35 10.62
CA PHE A 58 -1.74 -13.15 12.04
C PHE A 58 -3.21 -12.90 12.36
N SER A 59 -3.88 -12.05 11.58
CA SER A 59 -5.32 -11.77 11.70
C SER A 59 -6.15 -13.06 11.60
N LYS A 60 -5.89 -13.91 10.59
CA LYS A 60 -6.55 -15.22 10.42
C LYS A 60 -6.32 -16.16 11.60
N LEU A 61 -5.11 -16.20 12.15
CA LEU A 61 -4.77 -17.07 13.30
C LEU A 61 -5.40 -16.58 14.60
N SER A 62 -5.53 -15.26 14.79
CA SER A 62 -6.06 -14.66 16.00
C SER A 62 -7.59 -14.73 16.12
N ALA A 63 -8.30 -15.15 15.06
CA ALA A 63 -9.77 -15.15 14.97
C ALA A 63 -10.44 -13.77 15.23
N GLN A 64 -9.66 -12.69 15.29
CA GLN A 64 -10.15 -11.39 15.75
C GLN A 64 -10.84 -10.57 14.65
N GLN A 65 -10.49 -10.70 13.37
CA GLN A 65 -11.08 -9.85 12.32
C GLN A 65 -11.15 -10.51 10.93
N LYS A 66 -12.19 -10.15 10.16
CA LYS A 66 -12.34 -10.53 8.73
C LYS A 66 -11.63 -9.55 7.78
N THR A 67 -11.33 -8.34 8.24
CA THR A 67 -10.77 -7.24 7.44
C THR A 67 -9.48 -6.77 8.07
N MET A 68 -8.45 -6.53 7.26
CA MET A 68 -7.17 -5.99 7.73
C MET A 68 -7.35 -4.50 8.07
N GLU A 69 -6.88 -4.08 9.25
CA GLU A 69 -6.79 -2.66 9.58
C GLU A 69 -5.72 -1.96 8.72
N ASP A 70 -5.83 -0.64 8.59
CA ASP A 70 -4.81 0.18 7.92
C ASP A 70 -3.47 0.03 8.68
N ILE A 71 -2.37 -0.25 7.97
CA ILE A 71 -1.05 -0.45 8.57
C ILE A 71 -0.25 0.85 8.46
N LEU A 72 0.18 1.39 9.60
CA LEU A 72 1.09 2.53 9.67
C LEU A 72 2.51 2.02 9.97
N ILE A 73 3.48 2.44 9.17
CA ILE A 73 4.91 2.15 9.38
C ILE A 73 5.64 3.47 9.44
N THR A 74 6.30 3.76 10.56
CA THR A 74 7.19 4.91 10.70
C THR A 74 8.63 4.42 10.55
N TYR A 75 9.37 5.02 9.62
CA TYR A 75 10.77 4.66 9.39
C TYR A 75 11.59 5.92 9.11
N SER A 76 12.55 6.21 9.98
CA SER A 76 13.29 7.48 9.97
C SER A 76 12.32 8.66 10.01
N ASP A 77 12.35 9.54 9.00
CA ASP A 77 11.49 10.71 8.90
C ASP A 77 10.24 10.47 8.02
N ASP A 78 10.09 9.24 7.50
CA ASP A 78 9.00 8.87 6.59
C ASP A 78 7.89 8.08 7.30
N ILE A 79 6.67 8.27 6.82
CA ILE A 79 5.49 7.51 7.22
C ILE A 79 4.93 6.79 5.99
N PHE A 80 4.82 5.47 6.08
CA PHE A 80 4.14 4.64 5.09
C PHE A 80 2.80 4.21 5.64
N LEU A 81 1.74 4.49 4.89
CA LEU A 81 0.38 4.04 5.18
C LEU A 81 -0.02 2.99 4.14
N LEU A 82 -0.21 1.74 4.58
CA LEU A 82 -0.69 0.66 3.72
C LEU A 82 -2.18 0.45 3.98
N LYS A 83 -2.96 0.60 2.92
CA LYS A 83 -4.41 0.44 2.95
C LYS A 83 -4.85 -0.62 1.96
N GLN A 84 -5.71 -1.53 2.40
CA GLN A 84 -6.32 -2.50 1.50
C GLN A 84 -7.28 -1.77 0.55
N VAL A 85 -7.06 -1.93 -0.75
CA VAL A 85 -8.02 -1.47 -1.76
C VAL A 85 -9.06 -2.58 -1.95
N PRO A 86 -10.36 -2.31 -1.74
CA PRO A 86 -11.40 -3.30 -1.99
C PRO A 86 -11.37 -3.77 -3.45
N GLU A 87 -11.53 -5.07 -3.68
CA GLU A 87 -11.87 -5.58 -5.02
C GLU A 87 -13.24 -5.00 -5.41
N ALA A 88 -13.33 -4.43 -6.61
CA ALA A 88 -14.54 -3.82 -7.16
C ALA A 88 -15.45 -4.85 -7.85
#